data_AF-A0A0D6A1K9-F1
#
_entry.id   AF-A0A0D6A1K9-F1
#
_cell.length_a   1.000
_cell.length_b   1.000
_cell.length_c   1.000
_cell.angle_alpha   90.00
_cell.angle_beta   90.00
_cell.angle_gamma   90.00
#
_symmetry.space_group_name_H-M   'P 1'
#
loop_
_entity.id
_entity.type
_entity.pdbx_description
1 polymer ?
#
loop_
_entity_poly.entity_id
_entity_poly.type
_entity_poly.pdbx_seq_one_letter_code
_entity_poly.pdbx_strand_id
1 'polypeptide(L)'
;MGKELDGFSEILDQASRVLNTDLLQFNEDKSIYQDNSPLAEVILMLTGYASFNEVNKRAPISYVAGQSSGQLTGALVSGMLTFDEAVQLTYEIAKVEEDIPLSKTRLLTCANLNIKVANKLLNRSGLKDIYFATINSPINFIFGGDIDELKKICGKVKNLGC
;
A
#
# COMPACT_ATOMS: atom_id res chain seq x y z
N MET A 1 7.63 2.78 -12.97
CA MET A 1 6.31 3.45 -12.99
C MET A 1 6.55 4.95 -12.86
N GLY A 2 5.83 5.82 -13.58
CA GLY A 2 5.89 7.28 -13.38
C GLY A 2 6.93 8.05 -14.21
N LYS A 3 7.84 7.42 -14.97
CA LYS A 3 8.83 8.13 -15.83
C LYS A 3 8.17 8.95 -16.94
N GLU A 4 6.99 8.52 -17.35
CA GLU A 4 6.11 9.16 -18.31
C GLU A 4 5.40 10.42 -17.77
N LEU A 5 5.48 10.70 -16.47
CA LEU A 5 4.87 11.88 -15.86
C LEU A 5 5.81 13.10 -15.95
N ASP A 6 5.24 14.23 -16.36
CA ASP A 6 5.97 15.50 -16.44
C ASP A 6 6.48 15.94 -15.06
N GLY A 7 7.73 16.42 -15.00
CA GLY A 7 8.36 16.85 -13.76
C GLY A 7 8.77 15.73 -12.78
N PHE A 8 8.65 14.44 -13.17
CA PHE A 8 8.92 13.34 -12.23
C PHE A 8 10.39 13.21 -11.86
N SER A 9 11.31 13.52 -12.78
CA SER A 9 12.75 13.51 -12.51
C SER A 9 13.13 14.52 -11.42
N GLU A 10 12.52 15.70 -11.43
CA GLU A 10 12.72 16.75 -10.43
C GLU A 10 12.17 16.34 -9.06
N ILE A 11 11.02 15.67 -9.05
CA ILE A 11 10.44 15.07 -7.83
C ILE A 11 11.38 14.01 -7.25
N LEU A 12 11.94 13.14 -8.09
CA LEU A 12 12.90 12.12 -7.66
C LEU A 12 14.21 12.75 -7.15
N ASP A 13 14.71 13.80 -7.79
CA ASP A 13 15.90 14.53 -7.34
C ASP A 13 15.67 15.22 -5.98
N GLN A 14 14.49 15.80 -5.74
CA GLN A 14 14.14 16.34 -4.44
C GLN A 14 14.11 15.25 -3.37
N ALA A 15 13.44 14.13 -3.64
CA ALA A 15 13.39 13.01 -2.71
C ALA A 15 14.77 12.37 -2.47
N SER A 16 15.63 12.36 -3.48
CA SER A 16 17.02 11.87 -3.38
C SER A 16 17.82 12.69 -2.36
N ARG A 17 17.60 14.00 -2.33
CA ARG A 17 18.22 14.90 -1.33
C ARG A 17 17.68 14.67 0.08
N VAL A 18 16.37 14.43 0.22
CA VAL A 18 15.76 14.13 1.53
C VAL A 18 16.33 12.83 2.12
N LEU A 19 16.42 11.77 1.32
CA LEU A 19 16.86 10.45 1.77
C LEU A 19 18.38 10.22 1.65
N ASN A 20 19.12 11.20 1.12
CA ASN A 20 20.54 11.07 0.78
C ASN A 20 20.85 9.78 -0.02
N THR A 21 20.00 9.48 -1.00
CA THR A 21 20.03 8.24 -1.80
C THR A 21 19.63 8.58 -3.23
N ASP A 22 20.36 8.11 -4.26
CA ASP A 22 20.02 8.39 -5.66
C ASP A 22 18.79 7.59 -6.13
N LEU A 23 17.68 8.28 -6.38
CA LEU A 23 16.44 7.68 -6.88
C LEU A 23 16.24 7.89 -8.39
N LEU A 24 17.14 8.60 -9.10
CA LEU A 24 16.96 8.87 -10.52
C LEU A 24 17.08 7.60 -11.37
N GLN A 25 17.89 6.64 -10.90
CA GLN A 25 18.10 5.34 -11.55
C GLN A 25 17.09 4.27 -11.14
N PHE A 26 15.95 4.66 -10.55
CA PHE A 26 15.03 3.71 -9.93
C PHE A 26 14.48 2.60 -10.83
N ASN A 27 14.38 2.81 -12.15
CA ASN A 27 13.93 1.75 -13.07
C ASN A 27 15.06 0.78 -13.48
N GLU A 28 16.31 1.17 -13.30
CA GLU A 28 17.47 0.36 -13.69
C GLU A 28 17.97 -0.46 -12.50
N ASP A 29 17.93 0.13 -11.31
CA ASP A 29 18.29 -0.54 -10.07
C ASP A 29 17.14 -1.41 -9.55
N LYS A 30 17.22 -2.70 -9.83
CA LYS A 30 16.24 -3.69 -9.34
C LYS A 30 16.28 -3.87 -7.82
N SER A 31 17.33 -3.43 -7.13
CA SER A 31 17.41 -3.53 -5.66
C SER A 31 16.33 -2.68 -4.98
N ILE A 32 15.91 -1.59 -5.64
CA ILE A 32 14.83 -0.71 -5.19
C ILE A 32 13.48 -1.43 -5.12
N TYR A 33 13.28 -2.50 -5.90
CA TYR A 33 12.02 -3.24 -5.94
C TYR A 33 12.11 -4.63 -5.32
N GLN A 34 13.07 -4.86 -4.42
CA GLN A 34 13.05 -6.06 -3.60
C GLN A 34 11.78 -6.10 -2.73
N ASP A 35 11.35 -7.30 -2.33
CA ASP A 35 10.16 -7.48 -1.50
C ASP A 35 10.26 -6.61 -0.24
N ASN A 36 9.19 -5.85 0.06
CA ASN A 36 9.11 -4.88 1.16
C ASN A 36 10.12 -3.72 1.13
N SER A 37 10.71 -3.40 -0.04
CA SER A 37 11.66 -2.29 -0.14
C SER A 37 11.05 -0.95 0.29
N PRO A 38 11.67 -0.25 1.27
CA PRO A 38 11.23 1.08 1.67
C PRO A 38 11.29 2.10 0.53
N LEU A 39 12.22 1.93 -0.40
CA LEU A 39 12.36 2.80 -1.56
C LEU A 39 11.21 2.58 -2.57
N ALA A 40 10.69 1.36 -2.70
CA ALA A 40 9.53 1.09 -3.54
C ALA A 40 8.28 1.83 -3.06
N GLU A 41 8.04 1.87 -1.74
CA GLU A 41 6.92 2.61 -1.15
C GLU A 41 7.06 4.13 -1.35
N VAL A 42 8.28 4.67 -1.21
CA VAL A 42 8.55 6.08 -1.53
C VAL A 42 8.26 6.37 -3.01
N ILE A 43 8.73 5.53 -3.94
CA ILE A 43 8.48 5.72 -5.38
C ILE A 43 6.99 5.63 -5.71
N LEU A 44 6.25 4.73 -5.08
CA LEU A 44 4.81 4.63 -5.22
C LEU A 44 4.12 5.92 -4.75
N MET A 45 4.50 6.41 -3.57
CA MET A 45 3.97 7.67 -3.01
C MET A 45 4.24 8.86 -3.95
N LEU A 46 5.47 8.97 -4.46
CA LEU A 46 5.89 10.03 -5.39
C LEU A 46 5.18 9.93 -6.74
N THR A 47 4.96 8.71 -7.25
CA THR A 47 4.17 8.49 -8.48
C THR A 47 2.75 9.03 -8.29
N GLY A 48 2.15 8.77 -7.13
CA GLY A 48 0.83 9.29 -6.78
C GLY A 48 0.81 10.82 -6.70
N TYR A 49 1.83 11.41 -6.09
CA TYR A 49 1.99 12.87 -6.01
C TYR A 49 2.13 13.53 -7.39
N ALA A 50 3.00 12.99 -8.25
CA ALA A 50 3.17 13.47 -9.63
C ALA A 50 1.87 13.34 -10.44
N SER A 51 1.18 12.21 -10.30
CA SER A 51 -0.12 11.98 -10.95
C SER A 51 -1.18 12.98 -10.49
N PHE A 52 -1.24 13.26 -9.18
CA PHE A 52 -2.12 14.29 -8.63
C PHE A 52 -1.83 15.66 -9.25
N ASN A 53 -0.56 16.08 -9.28
CA ASN A 53 -0.17 17.37 -9.84
C ASN A 53 -0.60 17.52 -11.30
N GLU A 54 -0.41 16.48 -12.11
CA GLU A 54 -0.83 16.48 -13.52
C GLU A 54 -2.35 16.58 -13.70
N VAL A 55 -3.11 15.80 -12.93
CA VAL A 55 -4.58 15.82 -13.03
C VAL A 55 -5.13 17.13 -12.48
N ASN A 56 -4.63 17.60 -11.34
CA ASN A 56 -5.13 18.78 -10.64
C ASN A 56 -4.92 20.08 -11.43
N LYS A 57 -3.86 20.16 -12.27
CA LYS A 57 -3.67 21.26 -13.25
C LYS A 57 -4.83 21.36 -14.26
N ARG A 58 -5.46 20.23 -14.62
CA ARG A 58 -6.48 20.14 -15.67
C ARG A 58 -7.90 20.11 -15.12
N ALA A 59 -8.08 19.49 -13.96
CA ALA A 59 -9.34 19.35 -13.26
C ALA A 59 -9.09 19.46 -11.75
N PRO A 60 -9.39 20.62 -11.13
CA PRO A 60 -9.15 20.82 -9.71
C PRO A 60 -9.82 19.75 -8.84
N ILE A 61 -9.03 19.07 -8.02
CA ILE A 61 -9.46 17.99 -7.14
C ILE A 61 -9.90 18.59 -5.79
N SER A 62 -11.15 18.36 -5.41
CA SER A 62 -11.70 18.87 -4.14
C SER A 62 -11.61 17.90 -2.97
N TYR A 63 -11.43 16.60 -3.26
CA TYR A 63 -11.39 15.55 -2.25
C TYR A 63 -10.29 14.55 -2.59
N VAL A 64 -9.55 14.15 -1.57
CA VAL A 64 -8.48 13.15 -1.68
C VAL A 64 -8.72 12.05 -0.66
N ALA A 65 -8.46 10.82 -1.06
CA ALA A 65 -8.49 9.65 -0.19
C ALA A 65 -7.33 8.75 -0.58
N GLY A 66 -6.69 8.15 0.42
CA GLY A 66 -5.59 7.22 0.23
C GLY A 66 -5.90 5.87 0.85
N GLN A 67 -5.46 4.80 0.19
CA GLN A 67 -5.53 3.44 0.71
C GLN A 67 -4.12 2.99 1.10
N SER A 68 -3.96 2.48 2.32
CA SER A 68 -2.66 2.02 2.85
C SER A 68 -1.59 3.12 2.68
N SER A 69 -0.44 2.84 2.04
CA SER A 69 0.59 3.83 1.77
C SER A 69 0.13 5.04 0.95
N GLY A 70 -0.93 4.89 0.15
CA GLY A 70 -1.57 6.02 -0.55
C GLY A 70 -2.13 7.10 0.39
N GLN A 71 -2.31 6.82 1.68
CA GLN A 71 -2.68 7.82 2.69
C GLN A 71 -1.62 8.92 2.82
N LEU A 72 -0.33 8.58 2.66
CA LEU A 72 0.76 9.56 2.74
C LEU A 72 0.78 10.47 1.52
N THR A 73 0.50 9.94 0.32
CA THR A 73 0.24 10.77 -0.86
C THR A 73 -0.92 11.73 -0.60
N GLY A 74 -2.04 11.22 -0.03
CA GLY A 74 -3.21 12.03 0.33
C GLY A 74 -2.88 13.16 1.31
N ALA A 75 -2.10 12.86 2.35
CA ALA A 75 -1.65 13.84 3.34
C ALA A 75 -0.74 14.91 2.72
N LEU A 76 0.17 14.51 1.82
CA LEU A 76 1.03 15.42 1.07
C LEU A 76 0.22 16.37 0.19
N VAL A 77 -0.66 15.84 -0.66
CA VAL A 77 -1.41 16.67 -1.63
C VAL A 77 -2.46 17.58 -0.98
N SER A 78 -2.94 17.21 0.22
CA SER A 78 -3.83 18.07 1.02
C SER A 78 -3.09 19.13 1.84
N GLY A 79 -1.75 19.12 1.84
CA GLY A 79 -0.93 20.04 2.62
C GLY A 79 -0.85 19.71 4.11
N MET A 80 -1.29 18.53 4.54
CA MET A 80 -1.12 18.07 5.93
C MET A 80 0.34 17.73 6.24
N LEU A 81 1.10 17.29 5.24
CA LEU A 81 2.54 17.06 5.32
C LEU A 81 3.23 17.91 4.25
N THR A 82 4.41 18.43 4.58
CA THR A 82 5.35 18.94 3.57
C THR A 82 5.92 17.78 2.73
N PHE A 83 6.52 18.10 1.59
CA PHE A 83 7.14 17.09 0.72
C PHE A 83 8.19 16.26 1.48
N ASP A 84 9.11 16.93 2.16
CA ASP A 84 10.23 16.30 2.87
C ASP A 84 9.71 15.41 4.02
N GLU A 85 8.70 15.88 4.77
CA GLU A 85 8.05 15.08 5.82
C GLU A 85 7.36 13.84 5.24
N ALA A 86 6.65 13.98 4.11
CA ALA A 86 5.97 12.86 3.47
C ALA A 86 6.97 11.80 2.97
N VAL A 87 8.07 12.23 2.34
CA VAL A 87 9.14 11.33 1.88
C VAL A 87 9.78 10.60 3.06
N GLN A 88 10.20 11.32 4.09
CA GLN A 88 10.85 10.72 5.26
C GLN A 88 9.90 9.76 5.98
N LEU A 89 8.65 10.18 6.23
CA LEU A 89 7.67 9.36 6.95
C LEU A 89 7.32 8.09 6.17
N THR A 90 7.17 8.18 4.84
CA THR A 90 6.93 7.01 3.99
C THR A 90 8.08 6.02 4.11
N TYR A 91 9.32 6.50 4.03
CA TYR A 91 10.51 5.68 4.14
C TYR A 91 10.63 4.99 5.51
N GLU A 92 10.42 5.73 6.61
CA GLU A 92 10.51 5.15 7.96
C GLU A 92 9.40 4.14 8.25
N ILE A 93 8.16 4.40 7.82
CA ILE A 93 7.07 3.43 7.94
C ILE A 93 7.41 2.14 7.19
N ALA A 94 7.86 2.27 5.94
CA ALA A 94 8.18 1.12 5.12
C ALA A 94 9.38 0.32 5.66
N LYS A 95 10.37 0.97 6.29
CA LYS A 95 11.44 0.27 7.03
C LYS A 95 10.92 -0.53 8.22
N VAL A 96 10.00 0.03 8.98
CA VAL A 96 9.37 -0.71 10.09
C VAL A 96 8.61 -1.93 9.55
N GLU A 97 7.95 -1.80 8.40
CA GLU A 97 7.25 -2.90 7.74
C GLU A 97 8.21 -3.97 7.16
N GLU A 98 9.35 -3.55 6.62
CA GLU A 98 10.42 -4.42 6.13
C GLU A 98 10.95 -5.36 7.23
N ASP A 99 11.07 -4.83 8.46
CA ASP A 99 11.54 -5.59 9.63
C ASP A 99 10.50 -6.62 10.16
N ILE A 100 9.24 -6.59 9.70
CA ILE A 100 8.20 -7.51 10.17
C ILE A 100 8.47 -8.92 9.62
N PRO A 101 8.66 -9.94 10.47
CA PRO A 101 8.92 -11.29 10.02
C PRO A 101 7.73 -11.86 9.25
N LEU A 102 7.85 -11.87 7.92
CA LEU A 102 6.84 -12.46 7.04
C LEU A 102 6.64 -13.96 7.29
N SER A 103 7.51 -14.68 7.98
CA SER A 103 7.38 -16.14 8.11
C SER A 103 6.10 -16.62 8.82
N LYS A 104 5.40 -15.76 9.57
CA LYS A 104 4.21 -16.15 10.36
C LYS A 104 2.90 -15.47 9.95
N THR A 105 2.96 -14.26 9.40
CA THR A 105 1.77 -13.49 9.04
C THR A 105 1.64 -13.32 7.53
N ARG A 106 0.42 -13.42 7.01
CA ARG A 106 0.12 -13.29 5.58
C ARG A 106 -1.14 -12.48 5.35
N LEU A 107 -1.32 -12.07 4.11
CA LEU A 107 -2.56 -11.51 3.60
C LEU A 107 -3.22 -12.55 2.67
N LEU A 108 -4.55 -12.69 2.77
CA LEU A 108 -5.38 -13.49 1.89
C LEU A 108 -6.43 -12.58 1.26
N THR A 109 -6.30 -12.36 -0.05
CA THR A 109 -7.31 -11.63 -0.82
C THR A 109 -8.54 -12.52 -1.01
N CYS A 110 -9.70 -11.99 -0.64
CA CYS A 110 -10.98 -12.60 -0.89
C CYS A 110 -11.77 -11.75 -1.89
N ALA A 111 -12.06 -12.34 -3.06
CA ALA A 111 -12.89 -11.74 -4.07
C ALA A 111 -14.26 -12.44 -4.11
N ASN A 112 -15.29 -11.69 -4.51
CA ASN A 112 -16.65 -12.22 -4.74
C ASN A 112 -17.27 -13.01 -3.56
N LEU A 113 -16.88 -12.68 -2.32
CA LEU A 113 -17.45 -13.25 -1.10
C LEU A 113 -18.08 -12.14 -0.27
N ASN A 114 -19.35 -12.27 0.13
CA ASN A 114 -20.00 -11.26 0.96
C ASN A 114 -19.34 -11.17 2.35
N ILE A 115 -18.94 -9.98 2.77
CA ILE A 115 -18.25 -9.74 4.04
C ILE A 115 -19.06 -10.20 5.27
N LYS A 116 -20.40 -10.12 5.23
CA LYS A 116 -21.25 -10.61 6.33
C LYS A 116 -21.21 -12.14 6.44
N VAL A 117 -21.09 -12.84 5.31
CA VAL A 117 -20.93 -14.29 5.28
C VAL A 117 -19.54 -14.66 5.80
N ALA A 118 -18.51 -13.98 5.33
CA ALA A 118 -17.14 -14.16 5.79
C ALA A 118 -17.00 -13.94 7.30
N ASN A 119 -17.60 -12.88 7.84
CA ASN A 119 -17.58 -12.59 9.28
C ASN A 119 -18.30 -13.68 10.09
N LYS A 120 -19.44 -14.20 9.61
CA LYS A 120 -20.13 -15.33 10.25
C LYS A 120 -19.28 -16.60 10.24
N LEU A 121 -18.57 -16.87 9.15
CA LEU A 121 -17.67 -18.02 9.05
C LEU A 121 -16.51 -17.89 10.03
N LEU A 122 -15.87 -16.72 10.07
CA LEU A 122 -14.77 -16.44 10.98
C LEU A 122 -15.21 -16.65 12.45
N ASN A 123 -16.33 -16.06 12.85
CA ASN A 123 -16.88 -16.22 14.21
C ASN A 123 -17.22 -17.67 14.58
N ARG A 124 -17.60 -18.51 13.61
CA ARG A 124 -17.90 -19.94 13.82
C ARG A 124 -16.68 -20.85 13.71
N SER A 125 -15.58 -20.33 13.16
CA SER A 125 -14.42 -21.15 12.79
C SER A 125 -13.53 -21.53 13.98
N GLY A 126 -13.61 -20.77 15.08
CA GLY A 126 -12.72 -20.89 16.23
C GLY A 126 -11.30 -20.38 16.01
N LEU A 127 -11.01 -19.81 14.82
CA LEU A 127 -9.74 -19.18 14.47
C LEU A 127 -9.64 -17.84 15.19
N LYS A 128 -8.47 -17.55 15.78
CA LYS A 128 -8.27 -16.40 16.68
C LYS A 128 -7.35 -15.35 16.10
N ASP A 129 -6.45 -15.74 15.22
CA ASP A 129 -5.39 -14.91 14.67
C ASP A 129 -5.68 -14.56 13.20
N ILE A 130 -6.95 -14.28 12.89
CA ILE A 130 -7.40 -13.77 11.59
C ILE A 130 -8.30 -12.55 11.81
N TYR A 131 -8.05 -11.50 11.04
CA TYR A 131 -8.83 -10.26 11.05
C TYR A 131 -9.01 -9.73 9.62
N PHE A 132 -9.99 -8.84 9.43
CA PHE A 132 -10.12 -8.10 8.17
C PHE A 132 -9.05 -7.01 8.13
N ALA A 133 -8.01 -7.20 7.31
CA ALA A 133 -6.94 -6.22 7.12
C ALA A 133 -7.41 -5.04 6.27
N THR A 134 -8.17 -5.33 5.21
CA THR A 134 -8.67 -4.31 4.27
C THR A 134 -10.07 -4.68 3.80
N ILE A 135 -10.97 -3.69 3.69
CA ILE A 135 -12.29 -3.87 3.08
C ILE A 135 -12.36 -2.96 1.85
N ASN A 136 -12.12 -3.52 0.67
CA ASN A 136 -12.18 -2.77 -0.59
C ASN A 136 -13.64 -2.57 -1.07
N SER A 137 -14.50 -3.55 -0.80
CA SER A 137 -15.94 -3.48 -1.05
C SER A 137 -16.70 -4.51 -0.19
N PRO A 138 -18.04 -4.50 -0.15
CA PRO A 138 -18.83 -5.53 0.54
C PRO A 138 -18.59 -6.98 0.06
N ILE A 139 -17.96 -7.15 -1.12
CA ILE A 139 -17.64 -8.46 -1.70
C ILE A 139 -16.15 -8.68 -1.98
N ASN A 140 -15.29 -7.68 -1.74
CA ASN A 140 -13.85 -7.74 -1.95
C ASN A 140 -13.13 -7.22 -0.71
N PHE A 141 -12.37 -8.07 -0.04
CA PHE A 141 -11.64 -7.70 1.18
C PHE A 141 -10.39 -8.57 1.33
N ILE A 142 -9.55 -8.24 2.29
CA ILE A 142 -8.31 -8.94 2.59
C ILE A 142 -8.36 -9.39 4.04
N PHE A 143 -8.12 -10.67 4.28
CA PHE A 143 -7.81 -11.17 5.62
C PHE A 143 -6.32 -11.02 5.90
N GLY A 144 -5.96 -10.57 7.10
CA GLY A 144 -4.62 -10.65 7.65
C GLY A 144 -4.59 -11.62 8.82
N GLY A 145 -3.44 -12.25 9.07
CA GLY A 145 -3.35 -13.18 10.18
C GLY A 145 -2.25 -14.23 10.08
N ASP A 146 -2.30 -15.19 11.00
CA ASP A 146 -1.45 -16.38 11.00
C ASP A 146 -1.60 -17.19 9.71
N ILE A 147 -0.48 -17.60 9.13
CA ILE A 147 -0.45 -18.30 7.84
C ILE A 147 -1.21 -19.64 7.86
N ASP A 148 -1.18 -20.39 8.96
CA ASP A 148 -1.81 -21.69 9.04
C ASP A 148 -3.31 -21.57 9.32
N GLU A 149 -3.73 -20.58 10.10
CA GLU A 149 -5.15 -20.22 10.20
C GLU A 149 -5.70 -19.71 8.87
N LEU A 150 -4.95 -18.87 8.14
CA LEU A 150 -5.35 -18.38 6.82
C LEU A 150 -5.52 -19.51 5.79
N LYS A 151 -4.68 -20.55 5.82
CA LYS A 151 -4.88 -21.75 4.99
C LYS A 151 -6.18 -22.48 5.36
N LYS A 152 -6.50 -22.59 6.65
CA LYS A 152 -7.75 -23.23 7.12
C LYS A 152 -8.98 -22.45 6.67
N ILE A 153 -8.97 -21.11 6.77
CA ILE A 153 -10.12 -20.31 6.31
C ILE A 153 -10.22 -20.33 4.78
N CYS A 154 -9.10 -20.29 4.06
CA CYS A 154 -9.06 -20.41 2.60
C CYS A 154 -9.80 -21.66 2.11
N GLY A 155 -9.52 -22.82 2.71
CA GLY A 155 -10.24 -24.07 2.40
C GLY A 155 -11.75 -24.00 2.64
N LYS A 156 -12.21 -23.21 3.63
CA LYS A 156 -13.64 -23.03 3.94
C LYS A 156 -14.34 -22.06 2.99
N VAL A 157 -13.64 -21.02 2.52
CA VAL A 157 -14.23 -19.98 1.67
C VAL A 157 -14.17 -20.31 0.18
N LYS A 158 -13.30 -21.24 -0.25
CA LYS A 158 -13.11 -21.60 -1.66
C LYS A 158 -14.38 -22.05 -2.38
N ASN A 159 -15.30 -22.69 -1.64
CA ASN A 159 -16.57 -23.17 -2.19
C ASN A 159 -17.70 -22.12 -2.14
N LEU A 160 -17.40 -20.90 -1.67
CA LEU A 160 -18.38 -19.84 -1.42
C LEU A 160 -18.18 -18.61 -2.33
N GLY A 161 -17.38 -18.76 -3.39
CA GLY A 161 -17.13 -17.70 -4.37
C GLY A 161 -15.78 -17.01 -4.26
N CYS A 162 -14.85 -17.55 -3.47
CA CYS A 162 -13.49 -17.04 -3.26
C CYS A 162 -12.42 -17.97 -3.84
#